data_AF-A0AAC9RUX1-F1
#
_entry.id   AF-A0AAC9RUX1-F1
#
_cell.length_a   1.000
_cell.length_b   1.000
_cell.length_c   1.000
_cell.angle_alpha   90.00
_cell.angle_beta   90.00
_cell.angle_gamma   90.00
#
_symmetry.space_group_name_H-M   'P 1'
#
loop_
_entity.id
_entity.type
_entity.pdbx_description
1 polymer ?
#
loop_
_entity_poly.entity_id
_entity_poly.type
_entity_poly.pdbx_seq_one_letter_code
_entity_poly.pdbx_strand_id
1 'polypeptide(L)'
;MDQSSNTTYAICKGDMFLRPVDGPDGILMSTEIYRYDGAHFIIHDRVQRIMERSCKHYGETYSGRKAQAKRIARISNKTPILLTPIYQTYFFPTHSDRVPENSWLNMHYVVKLKPMKGARCKVTFANEESVIINISHHSIKHQFLNCIYFSYLMTRSNQVQTHNPEKPIDYNQQRFNIFEALSQYALLEKTKKELEEKKVQDYL
;
A
#
# COMPACT_ATOMS: atom_id res chain seq x y z
N MET A 1 34.11 -7.51 13.49
CA MET A 1 32.84 -8.11 13.93
C MET A 1 31.91 -6.95 14.18
N ASP A 2 31.14 -6.58 13.16
CA ASP A 2 30.17 -5.51 13.31
C ASP A 2 28.78 -6.11 13.32
N GLN A 3 27.99 -5.66 14.28
CA GLN A 3 26.80 -6.34 14.76
C GLN A 3 25.73 -6.34 13.68
N SER A 4 25.31 -7.52 13.26
CA SER A 4 24.06 -7.77 12.56
C SER A 4 22.89 -7.46 13.50
N SER A 5 22.64 -6.16 13.70
CA SER A 5 21.39 -5.69 14.29
C SER A 5 20.28 -6.08 13.32
N ASN A 6 19.54 -7.13 13.68
CA ASN A 6 18.33 -7.58 13.02
C ASN A 6 17.24 -6.51 13.25
N THR A 7 17.39 -5.35 12.63
CA THR A 7 16.52 -4.20 12.82
C THR A 7 15.19 -4.50 12.15
N THR A 8 14.21 -4.86 12.97
CA THR A 8 12.86 -5.15 12.51
C THR A 8 12.21 -3.84 12.09
N TYR A 9 12.07 -3.63 10.77
CA TYR A 9 11.46 -2.42 10.22
C TYR A 9 9.98 -2.60 9.94
N ALA A 10 9.20 -1.58 10.29
CA ALA A 10 7.81 -1.42 9.91
C ALA A 10 7.66 -0.16 9.06
N ILE A 11 6.94 -0.28 7.93
CA ILE A 11 6.71 0.81 6.99
C ILE A 11 5.99 1.96 7.69
N CYS A 12 6.54 3.16 7.57
CA CYS A 12 5.97 4.38 8.12
C CYS A 12 5.14 5.13 7.06
N LYS A 13 4.25 6.03 7.51
CA LYS A 13 3.44 6.90 6.62
C LYS A 13 4.30 7.70 5.62
N GLY A 14 5.49 8.11 6.04
CA GLY A 14 6.43 8.88 5.22
C GLY A 14 7.17 8.06 4.15
N ASP A 15 7.06 6.74 4.15
CA ASP A 15 7.76 5.92 3.18
C ASP A 15 7.01 5.99 1.83
N MET A 16 7.74 6.38 0.79
CA MET A 16 7.19 6.59 -0.55
C MET A 16 7.35 5.36 -1.42
N PHE A 17 8.47 4.66 -1.27
CA PHE A 17 8.86 3.60 -2.19
C PHE A 17 9.81 2.60 -1.53
N LEU A 18 9.57 1.32 -1.79
CA LEU A 18 10.43 0.22 -1.37
C LEU A 18 10.82 -0.57 -2.63
N ARG A 19 12.12 -0.77 -2.84
CA ARG A 19 12.62 -1.63 -3.91
C ARG A 19 13.62 -2.67 -3.42
N PRO A 20 13.63 -3.86 -4.02
CA PRO A 20 14.63 -4.86 -3.72
C PRO A 20 15.97 -4.42 -4.33
N VAL A 21 17.05 -4.61 -3.57
CA VAL A 21 18.43 -4.34 -3.97
C VAL A 21 19.33 -5.47 -3.51
N ASP A 22 20.49 -5.60 -4.13
CA ASP A 22 21.47 -6.59 -3.72
C ASP A 22 21.94 -6.31 -2.29
N GLY A 23 22.12 -7.39 -1.54
CA GLY A 23 22.52 -7.34 -0.14
C GLY A 23 23.73 -8.22 0.15
N PRO A 24 24.23 -8.20 1.39
CA PRO A 24 25.34 -9.05 1.84
C PRO A 24 25.07 -10.54 1.61
N ASP A 25 23.80 -10.96 1.75
CA ASP A 25 23.36 -12.35 1.60
C ASP A 25 23.00 -12.72 0.15
N GLY A 26 23.24 -11.83 -0.80
CA GLY A 26 23.06 -12.07 -2.24
C GLY A 26 22.06 -11.16 -2.94
N ILE A 27 21.69 -11.58 -4.15
CA ILE A 27 20.89 -10.81 -5.10
C ILE A 27 19.48 -10.53 -4.53
N LEU A 28 19.06 -9.26 -4.56
CA LEU A 28 17.74 -8.80 -4.10
C LEU A 28 17.39 -9.22 -2.65
N MET A 29 18.40 -9.40 -1.79
CA MET A 29 18.22 -9.78 -0.38
C MET A 29 18.07 -8.60 0.57
N SER A 30 18.29 -7.37 0.09
CA SER A 30 18.10 -6.14 0.85
C SER A 30 16.98 -5.29 0.23
N THR A 31 16.51 -4.30 0.98
CA THR A 31 15.48 -3.36 0.55
C THR A 31 15.99 -1.95 0.73
N GLU A 32 15.90 -1.16 -0.34
CA GLU A 32 16.11 0.27 -0.29
C GLU A 32 14.77 0.99 -0.11
N ILE A 33 14.72 1.92 0.83
CA ILE A 33 13.52 2.63 1.25
C ILE A 33 13.73 4.12 0.99
N TYR A 34 12.82 4.70 0.21
CA TYR A 34 12.75 6.13 -0.05
C TYR A 34 11.71 6.76 0.85
N ARG A 35 12.08 7.84 1.53
CA ARG A 35 11.21 8.59 2.44
C ARG A 35 10.87 9.96 1.87
N TYR A 36 9.69 10.44 2.19
CA TYR A 36 9.26 11.79 1.82
C TYR A 36 10.14 12.85 2.47
N ASP A 37 10.43 12.65 3.76
CA ASP A 37 11.30 13.48 4.57
C ASP A 37 12.47 12.63 5.10
N GLY A 38 13.68 13.14 4.95
CA GLY A 38 14.93 12.46 5.31
C GLY A 38 15.58 11.65 4.17
N ALA A 39 16.74 11.07 4.49
CA ALA A 39 17.53 10.29 3.54
C ALA A 39 16.90 8.93 3.22
N HIS A 40 17.10 8.44 2.00
CA HIS A 40 16.89 7.04 1.67
C HIS A 40 17.94 6.17 2.37
N PHE A 41 17.57 4.93 2.68
CA PHE A 41 18.45 4.00 3.40
C PHE A 41 18.15 2.56 3.01
N ILE A 42 19.07 1.67 3.33
CA ILE A 42 18.99 0.24 3.00
C ILE A 42 18.80 -0.56 4.29
N ILE A 43 17.93 -1.57 4.23
CA ILE A 43 17.74 -2.57 5.26
C ILE A 43 18.08 -3.94 4.69
N HIS A 44 18.82 -4.74 5.46
CA HIS A 44 19.16 -6.13 5.11
C HIS A 44 18.00 -7.08 5.34
N ASP A 45 16.94 -6.88 4.56
CA ASP A 45 15.78 -7.76 4.54
C ASP A 45 15.02 -7.64 3.22
N ARG A 46 14.30 -8.71 2.85
CA ARG A 46 13.54 -8.76 1.61
C ARG A 46 12.30 -7.87 1.68
N VAL A 47 11.98 -7.18 0.59
CA VAL A 47 10.81 -6.29 0.47
C VAL A 47 9.52 -6.97 0.93
N GLN A 48 9.31 -8.23 0.51
CA GLN A 48 8.12 -8.99 0.87
C GLN A 48 8.02 -9.24 2.39
N ARG A 49 9.15 -9.50 3.06
CA ARG A 49 9.17 -9.69 4.51
C ARG A 49 8.86 -8.39 5.25
N ILE A 50 9.39 -7.26 4.78
CA ILE A 50 9.07 -5.93 5.31
C ILE A 50 7.57 -5.64 5.16
N MET A 51 6.98 -5.92 4.00
CA MET A 51 5.54 -5.76 3.77
C MET A 51 4.72 -6.64 4.72
N GLU A 52 5.06 -7.93 4.85
CA GLU A 52 4.36 -8.86 5.73
C GLU A 52 4.42 -8.46 7.21
N ARG A 53 5.60 -8.05 7.68
CA ARG A 53 5.77 -7.55 9.06
C ARG A 53 5.00 -6.25 9.28
N SER A 54 5.05 -5.32 8.33
CA SER A 54 4.33 -4.06 8.42
C SER A 54 2.82 -4.29 8.49
N CYS A 55 2.30 -5.22 7.68
CA CYS A 55 0.89 -5.60 7.75
C CYS A 55 0.53 -6.06 9.18
N LYS A 56 1.30 -7.02 9.74
CA LYS A 56 1.09 -7.56 11.10
C LYS A 56 1.21 -6.48 12.17
N HIS A 57 2.19 -5.59 12.04
CA HIS A 57 2.40 -4.46 12.95
C HIS A 57 1.15 -3.57 13.02
N TYR A 58 0.46 -3.39 11.90
CA TYR A 58 -0.80 -2.65 11.82
C TYR A 58 -2.06 -3.51 12.00
N GLY A 59 -1.94 -4.67 12.65
CA GLY A 59 -3.07 -5.46 13.16
C GLY A 59 -3.71 -6.46 12.19
N GLU A 60 -3.14 -6.70 11.00
CA GLU A 60 -3.68 -7.69 10.06
C GLU A 60 -2.59 -8.32 9.19
N THR A 61 -2.72 -9.59 8.88
CA THR A 61 -1.81 -10.31 7.99
C THR A 61 -1.80 -9.75 6.56
N TYR A 62 -0.68 -9.92 5.86
CA TYR A 62 -0.57 -9.56 4.44
C TYR A 62 -1.62 -10.27 3.57
N SER A 63 -1.84 -11.57 3.80
CA SER A 63 -2.88 -12.35 3.12
C SER A 63 -4.28 -11.83 3.43
N GLY A 64 -4.56 -11.47 4.69
CA GLY A 64 -5.81 -10.83 5.10
C GLY A 64 -6.07 -9.54 4.34
N ARG A 65 -5.07 -8.66 4.22
CA ARG A 65 -5.20 -7.40 3.46
C ARG A 65 -5.39 -7.61 1.95
N LYS A 66 -4.69 -8.58 1.34
CA LYS A 66 -4.98 -8.97 -0.06
C LYS A 66 -6.42 -9.45 -0.22
N ALA A 67 -6.91 -10.24 0.73
CA ALA A 67 -8.29 -10.72 0.72
C ALA A 67 -9.28 -9.56 0.85
N GLN A 68 -9.00 -8.54 1.66
CA GLN A 68 -9.83 -7.33 1.78
C GLN A 68 -9.94 -6.59 0.44
N ALA A 69 -8.82 -6.28 -0.21
CA ALA A 69 -8.85 -5.62 -1.52
C ALA A 69 -9.56 -6.46 -2.60
N LYS A 70 -9.45 -7.80 -2.55
CA LYS A 70 -10.25 -8.69 -3.39
C LYS A 70 -11.75 -8.59 -3.08
N ARG A 71 -12.15 -8.55 -1.82
CA ARG A 71 -13.57 -8.46 -1.43
C ARG A 71 -14.19 -7.12 -1.83
N ILE A 72 -13.48 -6.04 -1.54
CA ILE A 72 -14.00 -4.68 -1.67
C ILE A 72 -13.94 -4.22 -3.13
N ALA A 73 -12.79 -4.39 -3.79
CA ALA A 73 -12.55 -3.86 -5.12
C ALA A 73 -12.49 -4.93 -6.23
N ARG A 74 -12.68 -6.22 -5.90
CA ARG A 74 -12.54 -7.35 -6.84
C ARG A 74 -11.14 -7.48 -7.46
N ILE A 75 -10.12 -6.91 -6.82
CA ILE A 75 -8.73 -6.95 -7.27
C ILE A 75 -8.02 -8.17 -6.67
N SER A 76 -7.74 -9.18 -7.49
CA SER A 76 -7.11 -10.44 -7.05
C SER A 76 -5.63 -10.57 -7.40
N ASN A 77 -5.15 -9.78 -8.36
CA ASN A 77 -3.78 -9.84 -8.87
C ASN A 77 -3.07 -8.53 -8.59
N LYS A 78 -1.78 -8.60 -8.23
CA LYS A 78 -0.93 -7.42 -7.94
C LYS A 78 -1.66 -6.45 -7.00
N THR A 79 -2.22 -7.03 -5.95
CA THR A 79 -3.24 -6.39 -5.13
C THR A 79 -2.65 -5.25 -4.31
N PRO A 80 -3.25 -4.06 -4.31
CA PRO A 80 -2.86 -2.97 -3.42
C PRO A 80 -3.15 -3.33 -1.96
N ILE A 81 -2.40 -2.73 -1.05
CA ILE A 81 -2.47 -2.96 0.39
C ILE A 81 -2.75 -1.62 1.08
N LEU A 82 -3.85 -1.56 1.81
CA LEU A 82 -4.07 -0.54 2.84
C LEU A 82 -3.37 -1.00 4.10
N LEU A 83 -2.32 -0.33 4.57
CA LEU A 83 -1.62 -0.67 5.82
C LEU A 83 -2.42 -0.28 7.07
N THR A 84 -2.99 0.93 7.09
CA THR A 84 -3.86 1.36 8.19
C THR A 84 -4.87 2.38 7.68
N PRO A 85 -6.16 2.26 8.05
CA PRO A 85 -7.18 3.27 7.71
C PRO A 85 -7.03 4.56 8.54
N ILE A 86 -6.44 4.50 9.74
CA ILE A 86 -6.25 5.69 10.62
C ILE A 86 -5.42 6.76 9.91
N TYR A 87 -4.31 6.32 9.34
CA TYR A 87 -3.47 7.13 8.48
C TYR A 87 -3.44 6.45 7.14
N GLN A 88 -4.45 6.73 6.30
CA GLN A 88 -4.62 6.13 4.98
C GLN A 88 -3.26 6.03 4.26
N THR A 89 -2.72 4.82 4.26
CA THR A 89 -1.38 4.50 3.76
C THR A 89 -1.54 3.30 2.85
N TYR A 90 -1.65 3.61 1.55
CA TYR A 90 -1.89 2.61 0.52
C TYR A 90 -0.63 2.40 -0.29
N PHE A 91 -0.21 1.13 -0.37
CA PHE A 91 0.88 0.70 -1.24
C PHE A 91 0.34 -0.17 -2.37
N PHE A 92 0.87 -0.01 -3.57
CA PHE A 92 0.59 -0.89 -4.70
C PHE A 92 1.86 -1.52 -5.26
N PRO A 93 1.82 -2.78 -5.67
CA PRO A 93 2.99 -3.48 -6.16
C PRO A 93 3.23 -3.21 -7.65
N THR A 94 4.48 -3.30 -8.07
CA THR A 94 4.86 -3.26 -9.49
C THR A 94 4.63 -4.61 -10.16
N HIS A 95 4.98 -5.69 -9.48
CA HIS A 95 4.94 -7.06 -9.97
C HIS A 95 4.07 -7.95 -9.06
N SER A 96 4.03 -9.24 -9.35
CA SER A 96 3.46 -10.21 -8.40
C SER A 96 4.37 -10.29 -7.17
N ASP A 97 3.83 -10.61 -6.00
CA ASP A 97 4.62 -10.84 -4.78
C ASP A 97 5.54 -12.07 -4.87
N ARG A 98 5.34 -12.91 -5.88
CA ARG A 98 6.22 -14.02 -6.23
C ARG A 98 7.45 -13.61 -7.02
N VAL A 99 7.49 -12.38 -7.54
CA VAL A 99 8.59 -11.86 -8.37
C VAL A 99 9.57 -11.13 -7.45
N PRO A 100 10.85 -11.56 -7.35
CA PRO A 100 11.84 -10.94 -6.47
C PRO A 100 12.03 -9.44 -6.70
N GLU A 101 11.90 -8.98 -7.94
CA GLU A 101 12.01 -7.58 -8.37
C GLU A 101 10.80 -6.72 -7.96
N ASN A 102 9.80 -7.31 -7.30
CA ASN A 102 8.60 -6.59 -6.90
C ASN A 102 8.91 -5.45 -5.92
N SER A 103 8.72 -4.24 -6.41
CA SER A 103 8.78 -3.00 -5.63
C SER A 103 7.37 -2.52 -5.27
N TRP A 104 7.26 -1.74 -4.19
CA TRP A 104 6.00 -1.20 -3.68
C TRP A 104 6.02 0.32 -3.63
N LEU A 105 4.99 0.96 -4.17
CA LEU A 105 4.85 2.42 -4.22
C LEU A 105 3.69 2.85 -3.34
N ASN A 106 3.91 3.87 -2.53
CA ASN A 106 2.85 4.54 -1.81
C ASN A 106 2.10 5.48 -2.76
N MET A 107 0.81 5.23 -2.98
CA MET A 107 0.04 5.96 -3.99
C MET A 107 -0.07 7.45 -3.71
N HIS A 108 0.00 7.87 -2.43
CA HIS A 108 -0.16 9.27 -2.05
C HIS A 108 1.01 10.16 -2.46
N TYR A 109 2.20 9.57 -2.64
CA TYR A 109 3.38 10.33 -3.03
C TYR A 109 3.67 10.25 -4.53
N VAL A 110 2.97 9.41 -5.31
CA VAL A 110 3.18 9.31 -6.76
C VAL A 110 2.53 10.50 -7.47
N VAL A 111 3.36 11.38 -8.05
CA VAL A 111 2.89 12.58 -8.77
C VAL A 111 2.84 12.33 -10.28
N LYS A 112 3.84 11.65 -10.84
CA LYS A 112 3.94 11.47 -12.30
C LYS A 112 4.52 10.12 -12.67
N LEU A 113 3.89 9.49 -13.66
CA LEU A 113 4.39 8.31 -14.35
C LEU A 113 4.75 8.70 -15.79
N LYS A 114 6.03 8.56 -16.17
CA LYS A 114 6.52 8.91 -17.51
C LYS A 114 7.08 7.66 -18.21
N PRO A 115 6.61 7.30 -19.42
CA PRO A 115 7.19 6.19 -20.17
C PRO A 115 8.64 6.47 -20.56
N MET A 116 9.47 5.43 -20.55
CA MET A 116 10.88 5.44 -20.95
C MET A 116 11.13 4.32 -21.99
N LYS A 117 12.25 4.42 -22.73
CA LYS A 117 12.64 3.37 -23.68
C LYS A 117 12.89 2.03 -22.98
N GLY A 118 12.43 0.93 -23.60
CA GLY A 118 12.70 -0.45 -23.17
C GLY A 118 11.84 -0.95 -22.01
N ALA A 119 10.51 -0.81 -22.10
CA ALA A 119 9.55 -1.25 -21.07
C ALA A 119 9.90 -0.74 -19.65
N ARG A 120 10.29 0.54 -19.56
CA ARG A 120 10.61 1.21 -18.31
C ARG A 120 9.69 2.39 -18.07
N CYS A 121 9.52 2.74 -16.80
CA CYS A 121 8.77 3.91 -16.37
C CYS A 121 9.60 4.73 -15.39
N LYS A 122 9.60 6.05 -15.55
CA LYS A 122 10.11 6.99 -14.55
C LYS A 122 8.95 7.42 -13.66
N VAL A 123 9.06 7.17 -12.37
CA VAL A 123 8.12 7.61 -11.34
C VAL A 123 8.70 8.84 -10.67
N THR A 124 7.92 9.90 -10.53
CA THR A 124 8.29 11.13 -9.81
C THR A 124 7.40 11.26 -8.58
N PHE A 125 8.01 11.52 -7.43
CA PHE A 125 7.34 11.62 -6.14
C PHE A 125 7.07 13.08 -5.73
N ALA A 126 6.30 13.25 -4.66
CA ALA A 126 5.89 14.56 -4.14
C ALA A 126 7.04 15.42 -3.61
N ASN A 127 8.16 14.82 -3.23
CA ASN A 127 9.39 15.51 -2.85
C ASN A 127 10.36 15.73 -4.05
N GLU A 128 9.84 15.67 -5.28
CA GLU A 128 10.57 15.83 -6.54
C GLU A 128 11.58 14.72 -6.89
N GLU A 129 11.87 13.81 -5.96
CA GLU A 129 12.69 12.64 -6.25
C GLU A 129 12.06 11.75 -7.31
N SER A 130 12.90 10.99 -8.00
CA SER A 130 12.41 10.10 -9.05
C SER A 130 13.21 8.81 -9.17
N VAL A 131 12.51 7.74 -9.52
CA VAL A 131 13.09 6.41 -9.72
C VAL A 131 12.71 5.88 -11.09
N ILE A 132 13.61 5.10 -11.69
CA ILE A 132 13.33 4.34 -12.91
C ILE A 132 13.08 2.90 -12.53
N ILE A 133 11.97 2.34 -13.01
CA ILE A 133 11.55 0.97 -12.73
C ILE A 133 11.37 0.19 -14.02
N ASN A 134 11.70 -1.10 -13.98
CA ASN A 134 11.63 -2.03 -15.11
C ASN A 134 10.22 -2.59 -15.27
N ILE A 135 9.28 -1.71 -15.59
CA ILE A 135 7.89 -2.07 -15.90
C ILE A 135 7.34 -1.13 -16.96
N SER A 136 6.49 -1.65 -17.84
CA SER A 136 5.80 -0.83 -18.84
C SER A 136 4.95 0.26 -18.15
N HIS A 137 4.89 1.44 -18.77
CA HIS A 137 4.03 2.53 -18.29
C HIS A 137 2.55 2.09 -18.17
N HIS A 138 2.07 1.29 -19.13
CA HIS A 138 0.70 0.75 -19.09
C HIS A 138 0.46 -0.10 -17.85
N SER A 139 1.38 -1.04 -17.55
CA SER A 139 1.23 -1.95 -16.41
C SER A 139 1.26 -1.22 -15.08
N ILE A 140 2.20 -0.28 -14.86
CA ILE A 140 2.23 0.46 -13.58
C ILE A 140 1.04 1.41 -13.45
N LYS A 141 0.64 2.10 -14.54
CA LYS A 141 -0.53 2.97 -14.51
C LYS A 141 -1.78 2.17 -14.12
N HIS A 142 -1.93 0.95 -14.63
CA HIS A 142 -3.02 0.07 -14.24
C HIS A 142 -2.98 -0.29 -12.74
N GLN A 143 -1.81 -0.61 -12.17
CA GLN A 143 -1.70 -0.89 -10.73
C GLN A 143 -2.00 0.34 -9.87
N PHE A 144 -1.55 1.52 -10.29
CA PHE A 144 -1.85 2.78 -9.62
C PHE A 144 -3.36 3.07 -9.63
N LEU A 145 -4.02 2.93 -10.78
CA LEU A 145 -5.46 3.13 -10.91
C LEU A 145 -6.27 2.10 -10.09
N ASN A 146 -5.82 0.85 -10.05
CA ASN A 146 -6.43 -0.18 -9.19
C ASN A 146 -6.33 0.22 -7.70
N CYS A 147 -5.19 0.78 -7.27
CA CYS A 147 -5.02 1.29 -5.91
C CYS A 147 -5.94 2.47 -5.61
N ILE A 148 -6.05 3.44 -6.54
CA ILE A 148 -6.96 4.59 -6.42
C ILE A 148 -8.40 4.10 -6.32
N TYR A 149 -8.81 3.16 -7.17
CA TYR A 149 -10.15 2.61 -7.14
C TYR A 149 -10.46 1.90 -5.81
N PHE A 150 -9.51 1.10 -5.30
CA PHE A 150 -9.65 0.48 -3.98
C PHE A 150 -9.79 1.53 -2.87
N SER A 151 -8.97 2.58 -2.87
CA SER A 151 -9.05 3.68 -1.92
C SER A 151 -10.39 4.42 -2.00
N TYR A 152 -10.86 4.75 -3.21
CA TYR A 152 -12.16 5.38 -3.40
C TYR A 152 -13.30 4.52 -2.80
N LEU A 153 -13.30 3.21 -3.04
CA LEU A 153 -14.32 2.33 -2.49
C LEU A 153 -14.27 2.26 -0.96
N MET A 154 -13.08 2.32 -0.36
CA MET A 154 -12.89 2.38 1.09
C MET A 154 -13.47 3.66 1.70
N THR A 155 -13.35 4.80 1.02
CA THR A 155 -13.80 6.11 1.54
C THR A 155 -15.25 6.44 1.15
N ARG A 156 -15.79 5.83 0.09
CA ARG A 156 -17.09 6.20 -0.49
C ARG A 156 -18.25 6.13 0.50
N SER A 157 -18.32 5.07 1.33
CA SER A 157 -19.38 4.95 2.35
C SER A 157 -19.37 6.11 3.34
N ASN A 158 -18.19 6.67 3.60
CA ASN A 158 -18.00 7.72 4.60
C ASN A 158 -18.35 9.09 4.04
N GLN A 159 -18.05 9.34 2.77
CA GLN A 159 -18.44 10.59 2.14
C GLN A 159 -19.96 10.79 2.18
N VAL A 160 -20.72 9.69 2.07
CA VAL A 160 -22.19 9.70 2.19
C VAL A 160 -22.66 9.86 3.64
N GLN A 161 -21.94 9.31 4.64
CA GLN A 161 -22.37 9.30 6.04
C GLN A 161 -21.88 10.50 6.87
N THR A 162 -20.72 11.08 6.52
CA THR A 162 -20.05 12.12 7.33
C THR A 162 -20.49 13.53 6.98
N HIS A 163 -20.98 13.74 5.76
CA HIS A 163 -21.49 15.03 5.33
C HIS A 163 -23.01 14.96 5.36
N ASN A 164 -23.65 15.76 6.22
CA ASN A 164 -25.04 16.11 5.98
C ASN A 164 -25.04 16.94 4.68
N PRO A 165 -25.58 16.42 3.56
CA PRO A 165 -25.51 17.09 2.27
C PRO A 165 -26.21 18.46 2.29
N GLU A 166 -27.06 18.71 3.29
CA GLU A 166 -27.78 19.97 3.50
C GLU A 166 -26.93 21.03 4.24
N LYS A 167 -25.77 20.69 4.80
CA LYS A 167 -24.90 21.66 5.46
C LYS A 167 -23.97 22.37 4.44
N PRO A 168 -23.78 23.69 4.57
CA PRO A 168 -22.78 24.42 3.77
C PRO A 168 -21.38 23.86 3.96
N ILE A 169 -20.54 24.03 2.94
CA ILE A 169 -19.13 23.63 2.97
C ILE A 169 -18.40 24.49 4.02
N ASP A 170 -17.86 23.87 5.06
CA ASP A 170 -17.02 24.53 6.06
C ASP A 170 -15.53 24.40 5.69
N TYR A 171 -14.92 25.51 5.28
CA TYR A 171 -13.50 25.58 4.92
C TYR A 171 -12.54 25.60 6.12
N ASN A 172 -13.04 25.78 7.35
CA ASN A 172 -12.22 25.93 8.55
C ASN A 172 -11.99 24.61 9.30
N GLN A 173 -12.68 23.54 8.92
CA GLN A 173 -12.59 22.26 9.62
C GLN A 173 -11.32 21.47 9.22
N GLN A 174 -10.37 21.32 10.16
CA GLN A 174 -9.23 20.43 9.96
C GLN A 174 -9.69 18.96 9.86
N ARG A 175 -9.27 18.30 8.77
CA ARG A 175 -9.67 16.92 8.46
C ARG A 175 -8.85 15.90 9.25
N PHE A 176 -9.25 15.62 10.49
CA PHE A 176 -9.10 14.29 11.08
C PHE A 176 -10.49 13.81 11.46
N ASN A 177 -11.07 12.94 10.62
CA ASN A 177 -12.42 12.47 10.82
C ASN A 177 -12.40 11.09 11.48
N ILE A 178 -12.53 11.06 12.81
CA ILE A 178 -12.57 9.80 13.56
C ILE A 178 -13.72 8.89 13.09
N PHE A 179 -14.84 9.46 12.65
CA PHE A 179 -15.94 8.69 12.08
C PHE A 179 -15.52 8.00 10.79
N GLU A 180 -14.76 8.67 9.93
CA GLU A 180 -14.23 8.09 8.69
C GLU A 180 -13.32 6.88 8.98
N ALA A 181 -12.45 6.98 9.98
CA ALA A 181 -11.61 5.86 10.39
C ALA A 181 -12.44 4.71 10.96
N LEU A 182 -13.36 5.00 11.87
CA LEU A 182 -14.22 3.99 12.50
C LEU A 182 -15.12 3.28 11.49
N SER A 183 -15.68 3.99 10.52
CA SER A 183 -16.53 3.40 9.49
C SER A 183 -15.72 2.58 8.47
N GLN A 184 -14.48 2.98 8.15
CA GLN A 184 -13.55 2.12 7.40
C GLN A 184 -13.29 0.82 8.15
N TYR A 185 -12.99 0.87 9.46
CA TYR A 185 -12.83 -0.33 10.28
C TYR A 185 -14.09 -1.20 10.32
N ALA A 186 -15.27 -0.59 10.46
CA ALA A 186 -16.53 -1.33 10.45
C ALA A 186 -16.75 -2.08 9.12
N LEU A 187 -16.38 -1.49 7.98
CA LEU A 187 -16.44 -2.14 6.67
C LEU A 187 -15.49 -3.34 6.59
N LEU A 188 -14.27 -3.21 7.11
CA LEU A 188 -13.28 -4.28 7.16
C LEU A 188 -13.78 -5.46 8.01
N GLU A 189 -14.37 -5.18 9.18
CA GLU A 189 -14.92 -6.21 10.07
C GLU A 189 -16.15 -6.90 9.48
N LYS A 190 -17.07 -6.14 8.87
CA LYS A 190 -18.26 -6.71 8.21
C LYS A 190 -17.86 -7.68 7.10
N THR A 191 -16.95 -7.26 6.22
CA THR A 191 -16.44 -8.11 5.14
C THR A 191 -15.63 -9.31 5.62
N LYS A 192 -15.13 -9.30 6.87
CA LYS A 192 -14.51 -10.47 7.51
C LYS A 192 -15.55 -11.50 7.94
N LYS A 193 -16.59 -11.08 8.67
CA LYS A 193 -17.67 -11.95 9.15
C LYS A 193 -18.42 -12.66 8.03
N GLU A 194 -18.80 -11.92 6.97
CA GLU A 194 -19.50 -12.49 5.80
C GLU A 194 -18.74 -13.65 5.13
N LEU A 195 -17.42 -13.69 5.27
CA LEU A 195 -16.60 -14.77 4.72
C LEU A 195 -16.46 -15.96 5.67
N GLU A 196 -16.44 -15.71 6.98
CA GLU A 196 -16.44 -16.78 7.99
C GLU A 196 -17.74 -17.59 7.89
N GLU A 197 -18.88 -16.90 7.73
CA GLU A 197 -20.19 -17.52 7.52
C GLU A 197 -20.25 -18.35 6.22
N LYS A 198 -19.75 -17.80 5.10
CA LYS A 198 -19.69 -18.55 3.83
C LYS A 198 -18.82 -19.80 3.92
N LYS A 199 -17.69 -19.72 4.61
CA LYS A 199 -16.82 -20.89 4.81
C LYS A 199 -17.54 -22.00 5.57
N VAL A 200 -18.27 -21.67 6.64
CA VAL A 200 -19.04 -22.67 7.41
C VAL A 200 -20.10 -23.34 6.54
N GLN A 201 -20.75 -22.59 5.66
CA GLN A 201 -21.77 -23.11 4.75
C GLN A 201 -21.20 -24.04 3.66
N ASP A 202 -19.97 -23.82 3.20
CA ASP A 202 -19.31 -24.66 2.19
C ASP A 202 -18.81 -26.02 2.74
N TYR A 203 -18.83 -26.21 4.07
CA TYR A 203 -18.46 -27.47 4.75
C TYR A 203 -19.67 -28.30 5.25
N LEU A 204 -20.90 -27.84 5.02
CA LEU A 204 -22.16 -28.53 5.32
C LEU A 204 -22.81 -29.05 4.03
#